data_AF-A0A1W9X792-F1
#
_entry.id   AF-A0A1W9X792-F1
#
_cell.length_a   1.000
_cell.length_b   1.000
_cell.length_c   1.000
_cell.angle_alpha   90.00
_cell.angle_beta   90.00
_cell.angle_gamma   90.00
#
_symmetry.space_group_name_H-M   'P 1'
#
loop_
_entity.id
_entity.type
_entity.pdbx_description
1 polymer ?
#
loop_
_entity_poly.entity_id
_entity_poly.type
_entity_poly.pdbx_seq_one_letter_code
_entity_poly.pdbx_strand_id
1 'polypeptide(L)'
;MQKNALAILCGIIVAITPLMAFSAEPPDIDIKYLYRHEGSKQFKILTEGSILYSGDFYKILFAPATTEKTDIYVYVFQTDSSDNIYRLFPMKSFAGVTVNNFNPVQPGITRYIPAKKKAFFLDEQIGKEQIYFLATRQPDTELENQYQQVLLARSEQNPEKIQSAQETLRQRLKACEGCVNVLKFLHR
;
A
#
# COMPACT_ATOMS: atom_id res chain seq x y z
N MET A 1 -3.87 -78.50 -12.10
CA MET A 1 -4.25 -78.04 -10.74
C MET A 1 -3.72 -76.64 -10.54
N GLN A 2 -4.63 -75.76 -10.12
CA GLN A 2 -4.53 -74.31 -9.96
C GLN A 2 -3.33 -73.85 -9.12
N LYS A 3 -2.61 -72.82 -9.58
CA LYS A 3 -1.82 -71.93 -8.70
C LYS A 3 -2.32 -70.51 -8.92
N ASN A 4 -2.82 -69.95 -7.83
CA ASN A 4 -3.51 -68.67 -7.74
C ASN A 4 -2.56 -67.51 -8.01
N ALA A 5 -3.00 -66.57 -8.85
CA ALA A 5 -2.40 -65.25 -8.96
C ALA A 5 -2.85 -64.40 -7.75
N LEU A 6 -1.88 -63.86 -7.00
CA LEU A 6 -2.13 -62.84 -5.98
C LEU A 6 -1.57 -61.53 -6.52
N ALA A 7 -2.43 -60.70 -7.12
CA ALA A 7 -2.09 -59.34 -7.49
C ALA A 7 -2.26 -58.45 -6.24
N ILE A 8 -1.14 -58.00 -5.66
CA ILE A 8 -1.13 -56.98 -4.62
C ILE A 8 -1.38 -55.64 -5.32
N LEU A 9 -2.62 -55.15 -5.28
CA LEU A 9 -2.91 -53.75 -5.58
C LEU A 9 -2.36 -52.89 -4.44
N CYS A 10 -1.20 -52.30 -4.64
CA CYS A 10 -0.67 -51.24 -3.80
C CYS A 10 -1.51 -49.98 -4.06
N GLY A 11 -2.57 -49.79 -3.27
CA GLY A 11 -3.37 -48.57 -3.30
C GLY A 11 -2.56 -47.41 -2.74
N ILE A 12 -2.04 -46.55 -3.61
CA ILE A 12 -1.53 -45.24 -3.21
C ILE A 12 -2.74 -44.39 -2.86
N ILE A 13 -3.04 -44.27 -1.57
CA ILE A 13 -3.95 -43.24 -1.07
C ILE A 13 -3.17 -41.92 -1.18
N VAL A 14 -3.40 -41.16 -2.26
CA VAL A 14 -3.00 -39.76 -2.30
C VAL A 14 -3.99 -39.02 -1.40
N ALA A 15 -3.54 -38.68 -0.19
CA ALA A 15 -4.27 -37.75 0.66
C ALA A 15 -4.26 -36.39 -0.04
N ILE A 16 -5.36 -36.05 -0.71
CA ILE A 16 -5.61 -34.71 -1.23
C ILE A 16 -5.89 -33.86 0.00
N THR A 17 -4.84 -33.26 0.59
CA THR A 17 -5.01 -32.21 1.58
C THR A 17 -5.72 -31.04 0.90
N PRO A 18 -6.91 -30.63 1.36
CA PRO A 18 -7.54 -29.44 0.82
C PRO A 18 -6.60 -28.27 1.07
N LEU A 19 -6.24 -27.57 0.00
CA LEU A 19 -5.54 -26.30 0.05
C LEU A 19 -6.49 -25.32 0.76
N MET A 20 -6.36 -25.21 2.08
CA MET A 20 -7.11 -24.25 2.88
C MET A 20 -6.74 -22.87 2.36
N ALA A 21 -7.65 -22.24 1.63
CA ALA A 21 -7.57 -20.84 1.28
C ALA A 21 -7.62 -20.04 2.58
N PHE A 22 -6.45 -19.68 3.10
CA PHE A 22 -6.34 -18.80 4.24
C PHE A 22 -6.72 -17.40 3.75
N SER A 23 -8.00 -17.04 3.83
CA SER A 23 -8.39 -15.64 3.78
C SER A 23 -7.95 -15.04 5.13
N ALA A 24 -6.68 -14.62 5.19
CA ALA A 24 -6.17 -13.93 6.35
C ALA A 24 -6.86 -12.58 6.43
N GLU A 25 -7.56 -12.31 7.53
CA GLU A 25 -8.06 -10.98 7.83
C GLU A 25 -6.90 -9.96 7.77
N PRO A 26 -7.13 -8.76 7.18
CA PRO A 26 -6.13 -7.71 7.15
C PRO A 26 -5.57 -7.42 8.55
N PRO A 27 -4.27 -7.10 8.68
CA PRO A 27 -3.73 -6.66 9.97
C PRO A 27 -4.47 -5.43 10.49
N ASP A 28 -4.74 -5.40 11.80
CA ASP A 28 -5.29 -4.21 12.45
C ASP A 28 -4.22 -3.12 12.57
N ILE A 29 -4.51 -1.94 12.02
CA ILE A 29 -3.58 -0.80 11.95
C ILE A 29 -4.30 0.46 12.43
N ASP A 30 -3.74 1.12 13.44
CA ASP A 30 -4.10 2.48 13.79
C ASP A 30 -3.46 3.45 12.80
N ILE A 31 -4.28 4.21 12.06
CA ILE A 31 -3.81 5.17 11.05
C ILE A 31 -4.32 6.58 11.40
N LYS A 32 -3.44 7.58 11.28
CA LYS A 32 -3.78 8.99 11.43
C LYS A 32 -3.18 9.79 10.29
N TYR A 33 -4.03 10.58 9.64
CA TYR A 33 -3.63 11.55 8.64
C TYR A 33 -3.63 12.92 9.29
N LEU A 34 -2.52 13.65 9.15
CA LEU A 34 -2.36 14.96 9.76
C LEU A 34 -1.99 15.97 8.68
N TYR A 35 -2.57 17.17 8.76
CA TYR A 35 -2.21 18.29 7.89
C TYR A 35 -2.02 19.57 8.68
N ARG A 36 -1.35 20.56 8.09
CA ARG A 36 -1.28 21.92 8.60
C ARG A 36 -1.24 22.88 7.42
N HIS A 37 -1.84 24.05 7.60
CA HIS A 37 -1.72 25.10 6.61
C HIS A 37 -0.30 25.66 6.55
N GLU A 38 0.08 26.21 5.41
CA GLU A 38 1.30 27.03 5.32
C GLU A 38 1.30 28.11 6.42
N GLY A 39 2.46 28.37 7.03
CA GLY A 39 2.60 29.30 8.17
C GLY A 39 2.10 28.76 9.52
N SER A 40 1.22 27.76 9.56
CA SER A 40 0.79 27.13 10.81
C SER A 40 1.87 26.20 11.38
N LYS A 41 2.01 26.19 12.71
CA LYS A 41 2.88 25.23 13.43
C LYS A 41 2.13 23.98 13.91
N GLN A 42 0.80 24.03 13.94
CA GLN A 42 -0.02 22.97 14.53
C GLN A 42 -0.62 22.08 13.45
N PHE A 43 -0.48 20.77 13.64
CA PHE A 43 -1.13 19.77 12.81
C PHE A 43 -2.57 19.52 13.31
N LYS A 44 -3.50 19.43 12.36
CA LYS A 44 -4.89 19.01 12.52
C LYS A 44 -5.09 17.63 11.88
N ILE A 45 -6.17 16.96 12.22
CA ILE A 45 -6.53 15.68 11.60
C ILE A 45 -7.05 15.94 10.18
N LEU A 46 -6.46 15.27 9.20
CA LEU A 46 -6.96 15.22 7.83
C LEU A 46 -8.03 14.14 7.75
N THR A 47 -9.22 14.51 7.29
CA THR A 47 -10.40 13.62 7.21
C THR A 47 -11.02 13.66 5.82
N GLU A 48 -11.93 12.73 5.53
CA GLU A 48 -12.61 12.64 4.23
C GLU A 48 -13.25 13.98 3.85
N GLY A 49 -12.95 14.46 2.64
CA GLY A 49 -13.48 15.72 2.12
C GLY A 49 -12.83 16.99 2.69
N SER A 50 -11.78 16.87 3.51
CA SER A 50 -11.00 18.02 3.97
C SER A 50 -10.49 18.86 2.80
N ILE A 51 -10.35 20.17 3.02
CA ILE A 51 -9.82 21.10 2.01
C ILE A 51 -8.43 21.55 2.46
N LEU A 52 -7.44 21.27 1.63
CA LEU A 52 -6.06 21.73 1.75
C LEU A 52 -5.75 22.65 0.57
N TYR A 53 -4.74 23.49 0.75
CA TYR A 53 -4.31 24.47 -0.24
C TYR A 53 -2.90 24.18 -0.73
N SER A 54 -2.54 24.71 -1.90
CA SER A 54 -1.14 24.76 -2.34
C SER A 54 -0.22 25.33 -1.23
N GLY A 55 0.91 24.67 -1.00
CA GLY A 55 1.83 24.97 0.10
C GLY A 55 1.47 24.34 1.46
N ASP A 56 0.27 23.79 1.63
CA ASP A 56 -0.09 23.05 2.85
C ASP A 56 0.76 21.79 2.98
N PHE A 57 0.94 21.37 4.23
CA PHE A 57 1.76 20.21 4.56
C PHE A 57 0.91 19.08 5.12
N TYR A 58 1.20 17.84 4.75
CA TYR A 58 0.56 16.67 5.34
C TYR A 58 1.54 15.53 5.63
N LYS A 59 1.15 14.64 6.54
CA LYS A 59 1.92 13.44 6.91
C LYS A 59 0.99 12.35 7.41
N ILE A 60 1.48 11.12 7.36
CA ILE A 60 0.72 9.93 7.73
C ILE A 60 1.45 9.27 8.89
N LEU A 61 0.71 8.91 9.93
CA LEU A 61 1.20 8.15 11.06
C LEU A 61 0.44 6.84 11.10
N PHE A 62 1.14 5.74 11.33
CA PHE A 62 0.47 4.47 11.56
C PHE A 62 1.22 3.60 12.54
N ALA A 63 0.52 2.72 13.23
CA ALA A 63 1.09 1.70 14.10
C ALA A 63 0.27 0.42 13.97
N PRO A 64 0.89 -0.75 13.77
CA PRO A 64 0.16 -2.00 13.91
C PRO A 64 -0.37 -2.13 15.35
N ALA A 65 -1.69 -2.32 15.47
CA ALA A 65 -2.38 -2.38 16.76
C ALA A 65 -2.14 -3.71 17.50
N THR A 66 -1.69 -4.73 16.77
CA THR A 66 -1.36 -6.03 17.33
C THR A 66 -0.07 -6.03 18.15
N THR A 67 -0.06 -6.77 19.25
CA THR A 67 1.14 -7.10 20.03
C THR A 67 1.84 -8.37 19.52
N GLU A 68 1.26 -9.06 18.54
CA GLU A 68 1.85 -10.25 17.94
C GLU A 68 3.11 -9.89 17.15
N LYS A 69 4.17 -10.68 17.32
CA LYS A 69 5.42 -10.56 16.56
C LYS A 69 5.27 -11.20 15.17
N THR A 70 4.39 -10.65 14.35
CA THR A 70 4.25 -11.04 12.94
C THR A 70 4.72 -9.91 12.05
N ASP A 71 5.42 -10.24 10.97
CA ASP A 71 5.79 -9.27 9.96
C ASP A 71 4.53 -8.70 9.30
N ILE A 72 4.49 -7.37 9.20
CA ILE A 72 3.40 -6.64 8.55
C ILE A 72 4.01 -5.82 7.42
N TYR A 73 3.36 -5.88 6.26
CA TYR A 73 3.78 -5.15 5.07
C TYR A 73 2.75 -4.06 4.83
N VAL A 74 3.21 -2.81 4.80
CA VAL A 74 2.36 -1.66 4.56
C VAL A 74 2.68 -1.07 3.20
N TYR A 75 1.66 -0.65 2.47
CA TYR A 75 1.80 0.06 1.22
C TYR A 75 0.91 1.31 1.27
N VAL A 76 1.52 2.46 1.01
CA VAL A 76 0.80 3.73 0.94
C VAL A 76 1.02 4.32 -0.43
N PHE A 77 -0.07 4.63 -1.12
CA PHE A 77 -0.06 5.28 -2.42
C PHE A 77 -0.92 6.54 -2.37
N GLN A 78 -0.59 7.50 -3.23
CA GLN A 78 -1.39 8.70 -3.45
C GLN A 78 -1.69 8.81 -4.95
N THR A 79 -2.90 9.19 -5.30
CA THR A 79 -3.24 9.73 -6.61
C THR A 79 -3.38 11.24 -6.49
N ASP A 80 -2.68 11.96 -7.36
CA ASP A 80 -2.85 13.41 -7.51
C ASP A 80 -4.08 13.74 -8.38
N SER A 81 -4.28 15.04 -8.61
CA SER A 81 -5.36 15.58 -9.44
C SER A 81 -5.24 15.25 -10.94
N SER A 82 -4.09 14.78 -11.41
CA SER A 82 -3.87 14.27 -12.77
C SER A 82 -3.92 12.74 -12.83
N ASP A 83 -4.49 12.10 -11.80
CA ASP A 83 -4.61 10.65 -11.66
C ASP A 83 -3.26 9.89 -11.58
N ASN A 84 -2.13 10.58 -11.41
CA ASN A 84 -0.83 9.95 -11.28
C ASN A 84 -0.69 9.25 -9.93
N ILE A 85 -0.27 7.99 -9.97
CA ILE A 85 -0.04 7.19 -8.74
C ILE A 85 1.41 7.34 -8.28
N TYR A 86 1.60 7.72 -7.02
CA TYR A 86 2.90 7.80 -6.35
C TYR A 86 2.90 6.92 -5.11
N ARG A 87 3.98 6.16 -4.92
CA ARG A 87 4.18 5.39 -3.68
C ARG A 87 4.74 6.29 -2.59
N LEU A 88 3.97 6.44 -1.51
CA LEU A 88 4.37 7.13 -0.28
C LEU A 88 5.03 6.19 0.75
N PHE A 89 4.82 4.87 0.65
CA PHE A 89 5.50 3.86 1.47
C PHE A 89 5.36 2.47 0.83
N PRO A 90 6.38 1.58 0.90
CA PRO A 90 7.75 1.84 1.29
C PRO A 90 8.50 2.67 0.23
N MET A 91 9.55 3.38 0.64
CA MET A 91 10.39 4.16 -0.25
C MET A 91 11.76 4.45 0.37
N LYS A 92 12.82 4.36 -0.43
CA LYS A 92 14.17 4.80 -0.04
C LYS A 92 14.28 6.33 -0.04
N SER A 93 13.70 6.97 -1.04
CA SER A 93 13.69 8.41 -1.24
C SER A 93 12.39 8.90 -1.88
N PHE A 94 12.09 10.18 -1.69
CA PHE A 94 11.01 10.91 -2.35
C PHE A 94 11.50 12.27 -2.79
N ALA A 95 11.24 12.67 -4.04
CA ALA A 95 11.65 13.97 -4.57
C ALA A 95 13.12 14.33 -4.24
N GLY A 96 14.05 13.38 -4.42
CA GLY A 96 15.47 13.55 -4.12
C GLY A 96 15.87 13.48 -2.64
N VAL A 97 14.92 13.36 -1.71
CA VAL A 97 15.17 13.30 -0.27
C VAL A 97 15.16 11.86 0.22
N THR A 98 16.25 11.40 0.83
CA THR A 98 16.32 10.09 1.49
C THR A 98 15.43 10.05 2.74
N VAL A 99 14.61 9.01 2.85
CA VAL A 99 13.70 8.78 3.99
C VAL A 99 13.83 7.38 4.59
N ASN A 100 14.32 6.38 3.83
CA ASN A 100 14.60 5.02 4.31
C ASN A 100 13.39 4.34 5.00
N ASN A 101 12.24 4.40 4.36
CA ASN A 101 11.01 3.75 4.80
C ASN A 101 10.87 2.39 4.12
N PHE A 102 10.86 1.31 4.89
CA PHE A 102 10.90 -0.06 4.36
C PHE A 102 9.88 -0.97 5.02
N ASN A 103 9.48 -1.99 4.27
CA ASN A 103 8.81 -3.18 4.79
C ASN A 103 9.85 -4.25 5.18
N PRO A 104 9.50 -5.20 6.08
CA PRO A 104 8.30 -5.19 6.92
C PRO A 104 8.36 -4.12 8.02
N VAL A 105 7.20 -3.71 8.52
CA VAL A 105 7.09 -2.84 9.70
C VAL A 105 7.02 -3.66 10.98
N GLN A 106 7.64 -3.13 12.03
CA GLN A 106 7.64 -3.75 13.35
C GLN A 106 6.33 -3.43 14.10
N PRO A 107 5.70 -4.41 14.78
CA PRO A 107 4.50 -4.20 15.56
C PRO A 107 4.75 -3.25 16.74
N GLY A 108 3.72 -2.52 17.16
CA GLY A 108 3.78 -1.59 18.29
C GLY A 108 4.65 -0.33 18.09
N ILE A 109 5.27 -0.14 16.91
CA ILE A 109 6.07 1.05 16.62
C ILE A 109 5.31 2.00 15.69
N THR A 110 5.03 3.21 16.18
CA THR A 110 4.49 4.28 15.33
C THR A 110 5.49 4.68 14.25
N ARG A 111 5.09 4.52 13.00
CA ARG A 111 5.78 4.99 11.80
C ARG A 111 5.26 6.36 11.40
N TYR A 112 6.14 7.14 10.77
CA TYR A 112 5.86 8.50 10.31
C TYR A 112 6.26 8.59 8.84
N ILE A 113 5.31 8.90 7.96
CA ILE A 113 5.54 9.10 6.53
C ILE A 113 5.44 10.60 6.24
N PRO A 114 6.48 11.26 5.69
CA PRO A 114 7.73 10.66 5.21
C PRO A 114 8.77 10.38 6.30
N ALA A 115 8.80 11.15 7.40
CA ALA A 115 9.61 10.87 8.59
C ALA A 115 9.09 11.68 9.80
N LYS A 116 9.55 11.38 11.02
CA LYS A 116 9.03 12.01 12.27
C LYS A 116 8.99 13.54 12.25
N LYS A 117 10.01 14.17 11.67
CA LYS A 117 10.15 15.64 11.57
C LYS A 117 9.95 16.17 10.14
N LYS A 118 9.37 15.36 9.25
CA LYS A 118 9.14 15.72 7.84
C LYS A 118 7.64 15.63 7.52
N ALA A 119 7.24 16.31 6.45
CA ALA A 119 5.90 16.29 5.88
C ALA A 119 6.03 16.40 4.36
N PHE A 120 5.04 15.90 3.64
CA PHE A 120 4.82 16.25 2.25
C PHE A 120 4.26 17.68 2.19
N PHE A 121 4.37 18.33 1.03
CA PHE A 121 3.70 19.59 0.75
C PHE A 121 2.91 19.43 -0.55
N LEU A 122 1.80 20.15 -0.66
CA LEU A 122 1.01 20.21 -1.90
C LEU A 122 1.61 21.25 -2.84
N ASP A 123 1.73 20.88 -4.10
CA ASP A 123 2.21 21.77 -5.15
C ASP A 123 1.08 22.68 -5.67
N GLU A 124 1.23 23.22 -6.87
CA GLU A 124 0.23 24.10 -7.49
C GLU A 124 -0.87 23.33 -8.25
N GLN A 125 -0.83 22.00 -8.26
CA GLN A 125 -1.71 21.17 -9.08
C GLN A 125 -3.03 20.84 -8.37
N ILE A 126 -3.94 21.82 -8.33
CA ILE A 126 -5.23 21.69 -7.66
C ILE A 126 -6.10 20.53 -8.17
N GLY A 127 -6.95 20.00 -7.31
CA GLY A 127 -7.96 19.00 -7.66
C GLY A 127 -8.22 17.98 -6.56
N LYS A 128 -8.83 16.86 -6.92
CA LYS A 128 -9.09 15.78 -5.96
C LYS A 128 -7.83 14.97 -5.76
N GLU A 129 -7.51 14.71 -4.50
CA GLU A 129 -6.44 13.80 -4.14
C GLU A 129 -6.99 12.62 -3.35
N GLN A 130 -6.30 11.49 -3.42
CA GLN A 130 -6.68 10.29 -2.71
C GLN A 130 -5.45 9.54 -2.22
N ILE A 131 -5.49 9.11 -0.96
CA ILE A 131 -4.47 8.27 -0.33
C ILE A 131 -5.07 6.87 -0.13
N TYR A 132 -4.34 5.87 -0.60
CA TYR A 132 -4.61 4.45 -0.38
C TYR A 132 -3.64 3.93 0.67
N PHE A 133 -4.15 3.26 1.69
CA PHE A 133 -3.36 2.59 2.71
C PHE A 133 -3.74 1.11 2.76
N LEU A 134 -2.76 0.25 2.57
CA LEU A 134 -2.90 -1.20 2.56
C LEU A 134 -1.97 -1.82 3.58
N ALA A 135 -2.45 -2.85 4.28
CA ALA A 135 -1.62 -3.67 5.16
C ALA A 135 -1.87 -5.15 4.88
N THR A 136 -0.80 -5.93 4.83
CA THR A 136 -0.83 -7.36 4.55
C THR A 136 0.11 -8.12 5.50
N ARG A 137 -0.16 -9.42 5.71
CA ARG A 137 0.68 -10.30 6.55
C ARG A 137 1.87 -10.90 5.79
N GLN A 138 1.92 -10.71 4.48
CA GLN A 138 2.97 -11.17 3.59
C GLN A 138 3.25 -10.07 2.54
N PRO A 139 4.44 -10.03 1.93
CA PRO A 139 4.72 -9.10 0.85
C PRO A 139 3.70 -9.26 -0.29
N ASP A 140 3.16 -8.14 -0.78
CA ASP A 140 2.31 -8.11 -1.96
C ASP A 140 3.18 -7.95 -3.21
N THR A 141 3.75 -9.06 -3.67
CA THR A 141 4.70 -9.06 -4.79
C THR A 141 4.06 -8.59 -6.09
N GLU A 142 2.76 -8.84 -6.29
CA GLU A 142 2.03 -8.36 -7.46
C GLU A 142 1.91 -6.83 -7.44
N LEU A 143 1.47 -6.25 -6.32
CA LEU A 143 1.37 -4.80 -6.14
C LEU A 143 2.74 -4.12 -6.29
N GLU A 144 3.79 -4.73 -5.73
CA GLU A 144 5.16 -4.26 -5.87
C GLU A 144 5.62 -4.25 -7.34
N ASN A 145 5.39 -5.35 -8.05
CA ASN A 145 5.75 -5.48 -9.46
C ASN A 145 4.96 -4.50 -10.35
N GLN A 146 3.67 -4.32 -10.10
CA GLN A 146 2.85 -3.35 -10.84
C GLN A 146 3.36 -1.92 -10.65
N TYR A 147 3.76 -1.52 -9.44
CA TYR A 147 4.37 -0.21 -9.24
C TYR A 147 5.74 -0.10 -9.94
N GLN A 148 6.53 -1.17 -10.01
CA GLN A 148 7.77 -1.16 -10.79
C GLN A 148 7.49 -0.92 -12.28
N GLN A 149 6.41 -1.48 -12.84
CA GLN A 149 6.03 -1.19 -14.23
C GLN A 149 5.68 0.29 -14.45
N VAL A 150 5.05 0.94 -13.48
CA VAL A 150 4.81 2.40 -13.51
C VAL A 150 6.13 3.17 -13.55
N LEU A 151 7.13 2.77 -12.75
CA LEU A 151 8.44 3.41 -12.72
C LEU A 151 9.21 3.21 -14.04
N LEU A 152 9.20 2.00 -14.59
CA LEU A 152 9.82 1.69 -15.88
C LEU A 152 9.18 2.53 -17.01
N ALA A 153 7.85 2.54 -17.09
CA ALA A 153 7.13 3.33 -18.09
C ALA A 153 7.43 4.84 -17.99
N ARG A 154 7.53 5.38 -16.77
CA ARG A 154 7.95 6.77 -16.53
C ARG A 154 9.38 7.03 -16.99
N SER A 155 10.30 6.10 -16.73
CA SER A 155 11.70 6.23 -17.15
C SER A 155 11.87 6.22 -18.68
N GLU A 156 11.01 5.48 -19.38
CA GLU A 156 10.94 5.45 -20.85
C GLU A 156 10.23 6.67 -21.45
N GLN A 157 9.59 7.50 -20.61
CA GLN A 157 8.81 8.68 -21.03
C GLN A 157 7.71 8.34 -22.06
N ASN A 158 7.12 7.14 -21.98
CA ASN A 158 6.08 6.68 -22.90
C ASN A 158 4.68 6.87 -22.27
N PRO A 159 3.86 7.83 -22.72
CA PRO A 159 2.57 8.15 -22.09
C PRO A 159 1.58 6.98 -22.09
N GLU A 160 1.50 6.21 -23.18
CA GLU A 160 0.59 5.06 -23.29
C GLU A 160 0.95 3.95 -22.30
N LYS A 161 2.25 3.66 -22.17
CA LYS A 161 2.74 2.70 -21.17
C LYS A 161 2.50 3.19 -19.75
N ILE A 162 2.68 4.48 -19.49
CA ILE A 162 2.42 5.08 -18.17
C ILE A 162 0.95 4.91 -17.81
N GLN A 163 0.04 5.27 -18.73
CA GLN A 163 -1.40 5.15 -18.52
C GLN A 163 -1.82 3.70 -18.26
N SER A 164 -1.35 2.77 -19.09
CA SER A 164 -1.65 1.33 -18.95
C SER A 164 -1.14 0.74 -17.62
N ALA A 165 0.10 1.05 -17.24
CA ALA A 165 0.68 0.59 -15.98
C ALA A 165 -0.06 1.18 -14.77
N GLN A 166 -0.42 2.48 -14.81
CA GLN A 166 -1.17 3.11 -13.73
C GLN A 166 -2.58 2.55 -13.60
N GLU A 167 -3.27 2.26 -14.70
CA GLU A 167 -4.61 1.66 -14.66
C GLU A 167 -4.58 0.25 -14.06
N THR A 168 -3.58 -0.56 -14.45
CA THR A 168 -3.37 -1.90 -13.86
C THR A 168 -3.18 -1.80 -12.35
N LEU A 169 -2.31 -0.90 -11.89
CA LEU A 169 -2.09 -0.65 -10.46
C LEU A 169 -3.35 -0.16 -9.76
N ARG A 170 -4.12 0.74 -10.39
CA ARG A 170 -5.37 1.27 -9.85
C ARG A 170 -6.40 0.16 -9.64
N GLN A 171 -6.50 -0.78 -10.57
CA GLN A 171 -7.39 -1.93 -10.44
C GLN A 171 -6.98 -2.80 -9.24
N ARG A 172 -5.69 -3.07 -9.05
CA ARG A 172 -5.19 -3.81 -7.88
C ARG A 172 -5.49 -3.11 -6.56
N LEU A 173 -5.37 -1.78 -6.50
CA LEU A 173 -5.69 -0.96 -5.33
C LEU A 173 -7.19 -0.95 -4.99
N LYS A 174 -8.06 -1.17 -6.00
CA LYS A 174 -9.52 -1.27 -5.82
C LYS A 174 -10.01 -2.70 -5.59
N ALA A 175 -9.20 -3.71 -5.89
CA ALA A 175 -9.61 -5.11 -5.91
C ALA A 175 -9.96 -5.70 -4.53
N CYS A 176 -9.54 -5.08 -3.43
CA CYS A 176 -10.00 -5.49 -2.10
C CYS A 176 -10.85 -4.41 -1.43
N GLU A 177 -12.16 -4.63 -1.39
CA GLU A 177 -13.07 -3.92 -0.51
C GLU A 177 -12.79 -4.35 0.94
N GLY A 178 -12.39 -3.40 1.80
CA GLY A 178 -12.13 -3.65 3.23
C GLY A 178 -10.65 -3.87 3.62
N CYS A 179 -9.77 -4.28 2.70
CA CYS A 179 -8.32 -4.35 2.99
C CYS A 179 -7.60 -2.99 2.81
N VAL A 180 -8.28 -2.03 2.20
CA VAL A 180 -7.71 -0.75 1.80
C VAL A 180 -8.45 0.37 2.51
N ASN A 181 -7.74 1.13 3.33
CA ASN A 181 -8.24 2.40 3.83
C ASN A 181 -8.01 3.47 2.77
N VAL A 182 -9.08 4.17 2.38
CA VAL A 182 -9.07 5.21 1.37
C VAL A 182 -9.47 6.52 2.01
N LEU A 183 -8.61 7.53 1.88
CA LEU A 183 -8.88 8.89 2.29
C LEU A 183 -8.85 9.80 1.06
N LYS A 184 -9.91 10.55 0.82
CA LYS A 184 -9.99 11.56 -0.23
C LYS A 184 -10.06 12.95 0.38
N PHE A 185 -9.36 13.89 -0.22
CA PHE A 185 -9.42 15.30 0.16
C PHE A 185 -9.33 16.17 -1.09
N LEU A 186 -9.64 17.45 -0.92
CA LEU A 186 -9.64 18.43 -1.98
C LEU A 186 -8.45 19.36 -1.81
N HIS A 187 -7.62 19.44 -2.84
CA HIS A 187 -6.55 20.43 -2.97
C HIS A 187 -7.07 21.61 -3.81
N ARG A 188 -6.97 22.83 -3.27
CA ARG A 188 -7.43 24.07 -3.90
C ARG A 188 -6.37 25.15 -3.99
#